data_AF-A0A4U1HZH0-F1
#
_entry.id   AF-A0A4U1HZH0-F1
#
_cell.length_a   1.000
_cell.length_b   1.000
_cell.length_c   1.000
_cell.angle_alpha   90.00
_cell.angle_beta   90.00
_cell.angle_gamma   90.00
#
_symmetry.space_group_name_H-M   'P 1'
#
loop_
_entity.id
_entity.type
_entity.pdbx_description
1 polymer ?
#
loop_
_entity_poly.entity_id
_entity_poly.type
_entity_poly.pdbx_seq_one_letter_code
_entity_poly.pdbx_strand_id
1 'polypeptide(L)'
;MSNATFNHVAGNASLENLNAQERAWLAKASRTDVNGWVHLKTRGAPFERGFQHGFLVAREYAEALRVYEAMTLQTIGREYAFFVDACRRHRLERL
;
A
#
# COMPACT_ATOMS: atom_id res chain seq x y z
N MET A 1 11.09 32.14 -2.67
CA MET A 1 9.88 31.30 -2.86
C MET A 1 10.24 29.90 -2.38
N SER A 2 9.94 29.62 -1.11
CA SER A 2 10.36 28.39 -0.42
C SER A 2 9.29 27.32 -0.65
N ASN A 3 9.64 26.24 -1.35
CA ASN A 3 8.74 25.11 -1.54
C ASN A 3 8.54 24.40 -0.19
N ALA A 4 7.40 24.70 0.43
CA ALA A 4 6.96 24.07 1.65
C ALA A 4 6.87 22.55 1.46
N THR A 5 7.65 21.85 2.25
CA THR A 5 7.68 20.40 2.40
C THR A 5 6.33 19.92 2.93
N PHE A 6 5.45 19.47 2.04
CA PHE A 6 4.24 18.74 2.43
C PHE A 6 4.62 17.26 2.68
N ASN A 7 5.28 17.02 3.80
CA ASN A 7 5.44 15.69 4.39
C ASN A 7 4.27 15.46 5.35
N HIS A 8 3.24 14.75 4.92
CA HIS A 8 2.21 14.25 5.82
C HIS A 8 2.03 12.73 5.63
N VAL A 9 2.84 11.99 6.39
CA VAL A 9 2.54 10.69 7.02
C VAL A 9 1.77 9.68 6.15
N ALA A 10 2.48 9.00 5.25
CA ALA A 10 2.10 7.68 4.74
C ALA A 10 3.31 6.99 4.07
N GLY A 11 3.97 6.09 4.80
CA GLY A 11 4.82 5.03 4.24
C GLY A 11 6.02 5.46 3.41
N ASN A 12 7.01 6.13 4.02
CA ASN A 12 8.36 6.20 3.46
C ASN A 12 9.03 4.82 3.58
N ALA A 13 8.61 3.85 2.77
CA ALA A 13 9.48 2.74 2.43
C ALA A 13 10.59 3.31 1.54
N SER A 14 11.54 4.00 2.16
CA SER A 14 12.70 4.56 1.48
C SER A 14 13.61 3.42 1.04
N LEU A 15 14.20 3.56 -0.15
CA LEU A 15 15.16 2.59 -0.69
C LEU A 15 16.34 2.32 0.25
N GLU A 16 16.58 3.24 1.19
CA GLU A 16 17.60 3.18 2.23
C GLU A 16 17.42 1.99 3.18
N ASN A 17 16.17 1.65 3.54
CA ASN A 17 15.86 0.60 4.51
C ASN A 17 15.76 -0.81 3.91
N LEU A 18 15.92 -0.94 2.60
CA LEU A 18 15.80 -2.23 1.91
C LEU A 18 17.07 -3.05 2.05
N ASN A 19 16.95 -4.37 2.10
CA ASN A 19 18.10 -5.26 1.98
C ASN A 19 18.54 -5.41 0.49
N ALA A 20 19.68 -6.05 0.25
CA ALA A 20 20.20 -6.23 -1.11
C ALA A 20 19.26 -7.03 -2.02
N GLN A 21 18.55 -8.01 -1.47
CA GLN A 21 17.62 -8.86 -2.21
C GLN A 21 16.37 -8.09 -2.64
N GLU A 22 15.82 -7.26 -1.77
CA GLU A 22 14.67 -6.39 -2.05
C GLU A 22 15.01 -5.34 -3.10
N ARG A 23 16.21 -4.76 -3.04
CA ARG A 23 16.71 -3.84 -4.07
C ARG A 23 16.84 -4.54 -5.43
N ALA A 24 17.34 -5.79 -5.44
CA ALA A 24 17.42 -6.58 -6.66
C ALA A 24 16.04 -6.93 -7.24
N TRP A 25 15.03 -7.14 -6.39
CA TRP A 25 13.64 -7.32 -6.83
C TRP A 25 13.08 -6.04 -7.44
N LEU A 26 13.25 -4.89 -6.79
CA LEU A 26 12.75 -3.62 -7.29
C LEU A 26 13.43 -3.15 -8.58
N ALA A 27 14.72 -3.48 -8.76
CA ALA A 27 15.44 -3.15 -10.00
C ALA A 27 14.79 -3.74 -11.27
N LYS A 28 14.00 -4.81 -11.13
CA LYS A 28 13.29 -5.45 -12.25
C LYS A 28 11.89 -4.90 -12.47
N ALA A 29 11.39 -4.07 -11.57
CA ALA A 29 10.05 -3.52 -11.57
C ALA A 29 10.04 -2.05 -11.96
N SER A 30 8.94 -1.58 -12.51
CA SER A 30 8.79 -0.16 -12.85
C SER A 30 7.36 0.28 -12.71
N ARG A 31 7.19 1.55 -12.39
CA ARG A 31 5.91 2.24 -12.37
C ARG A 31 5.93 3.38 -13.38
N THR A 32 4.80 3.60 -14.06
CA THR A 32 4.60 4.75 -14.94
C THR A 32 3.18 5.25 -14.79
N ASP A 33 3.02 6.55 -14.57
CA ASP A 33 1.71 7.17 -14.42
C ASP A 33 1.36 7.88 -15.74
N VAL A 34 0.25 7.48 -16.38
CA VAL A 34 -0.18 7.99 -17.69
C VAL A 34 -1.66 8.34 -17.63
N ASN A 35 -2.01 9.62 -17.83
CA ASN A 35 -3.39 10.09 -17.86
C ASN A 35 -4.24 9.65 -16.65
N GLY A 36 -3.65 9.65 -15.45
CA GLY A 36 -4.31 9.20 -14.22
C GLY A 36 -4.31 7.68 -14.00
N TRP A 37 -3.83 6.90 -14.95
CA TRP A 37 -3.62 5.46 -14.79
C TRP A 37 -2.23 5.15 -14.26
N VAL A 38 -2.14 4.26 -13.28
CA VAL A 38 -0.88 3.75 -12.76
C VAL A 38 -0.56 2.42 -13.44
N HIS A 39 0.47 2.40 -14.29
CA HIS A 39 0.96 1.21 -14.96
C HIS A 39 2.11 0.59 -14.18
N LEU A 40 1.97 -0.69 -13.82
CA LEU A 40 2.98 -1.46 -13.10
C LEU A 40 3.55 -2.55 -13.98
N LYS A 41 4.87 -2.66 -14.01
CA LYS A 41 5.59 -3.82 -14.56
C LYS A 41 6.26 -4.54 -13.41
N THR A 42 5.87 -5.79 -13.17
CA THR A 42 6.45 -6.67 -12.15
C THR A 42 6.90 -7.98 -12.80
N ARG A 43 7.96 -8.60 -12.27
CA ARG A 43 8.60 -9.80 -12.83
C ARG A 43 9.19 -10.68 -11.74
N GLY A 44 9.35 -11.96 -12.04
CA GLY A 44 10.01 -12.93 -11.16
C GLY A 44 9.04 -13.85 -10.43
N ALA A 45 9.48 -14.40 -9.30
CA ALA A 45 8.71 -15.37 -8.52
C ALA A 45 7.45 -14.74 -7.88
N PRO A 46 6.43 -15.53 -7.49
CA PRO A 46 5.19 -15.00 -6.91
C PRO A 46 5.39 -14.03 -5.74
N PHE A 47 6.29 -14.37 -4.80
CA PHE A 47 6.61 -13.50 -3.67
C PHE A 47 7.27 -12.19 -4.09
N GLU A 48 8.27 -12.26 -4.97
CA GLU A 48 8.97 -11.10 -5.53
C GLU A 48 8.00 -10.14 -6.23
N ARG A 49 7.08 -10.65 -7.04
CA ARG A 49 6.05 -9.83 -7.70
C ARG A 49 5.11 -9.16 -6.70
N GLY A 50 4.72 -9.88 -5.64
CA GLY A 50 3.90 -9.35 -4.56
C GLY A 50 4.58 -8.20 -3.83
N PHE A 51 5.86 -8.37 -3.50
CA PHE A 51 6.68 -7.32 -2.90
C PHE A 51 6.81 -6.10 -3.82
N GLN A 52 7.17 -6.30 -5.09
CA GLN A 52 7.29 -5.23 -6.08
C GLN A 52 5.99 -4.43 -6.21
N HIS A 53 4.85 -5.12 -6.31
CA HIS A 53 3.54 -4.46 -6.40
C HIS A 53 3.26 -3.66 -5.13
N GLY A 54 3.33 -4.31 -3.96
CA GLY A 54 3.04 -3.66 -2.68
C GLY A 54 3.89 -2.41 -2.45
N PHE A 55 5.19 -2.47 -2.78
CA PHE A 55 6.09 -1.34 -2.64
C PHE A 55 5.75 -0.19 -3.59
N LEU A 56 5.49 -0.47 -4.88
CA LEU A 56 5.27 0.56 -5.90
C LEU A 56 3.96 1.34 -5.75
N VAL A 57 2.95 0.76 -5.10
CA VAL A 57 1.64 1.41 -4.85
C VAL A 57 1.31 1.61 -3.38
N ALA A 58 2.29 1.49 -2.48
CA ALA A 58 2.09 1.63 -1.04
C ALA A 58 1.40 2.96 -0.68
N ARG A 59 1.78 4.05 -1.37
CA ARG A 59 1.23 5.39 -1.15
C ARG A 59 -0.25 5.46 -1.52
N GLU A 60 -0.65 4.91 -2.67
CA GLU A 60 -2.04 4.88 -3.12
C GLU A 60 -2.91 4.06 -2.18
N TYR A 61 -2.39 2.92 -1.69
CA TYR A 61 -3.11 2.13 -0.70
C TYR A 61 -3.26 2.86 0.63
N ALA A 62 -2.26 3.60 1.09
CA ALA A 62 -2.37 4.38 2.32
C ALA A 62 -3.44 5.48 2.20
N GLU A 63 -3.49 6.20 1.07
CA GLU A 63 -4.55 7.17 0.81
C GLU A 63 -5.93 6.51 0.69
N ALA A 64 -6.02 5.38 -0.01
CA ALA A 64 -7.26 4.63 -0.11
C ALA A 64 -7.78 4.21 1.26
N LEU A 65 -6.91 3.68 2.13
CA LEU A 65 -7.27 3.30 3.50
C LEU A 65 -7.79 4.50 4.31
N ARG A 66 -7.10 5.65 4.25
CA ARG A 66 -7.55 6.87 4.92
C ARG A 66 -8.96 7.30 4.48
N VAL A 67 -9.24 7.22 3.17
CA VAL A 67 -10.55 7.55 2.62
C VAL A 67 -11.60 6.52 3.03
N TYR A 68 -11.26 5.23 2.97
CA TYR A 68 -12.16 4.15 3.40
C TYR A 68 -12.54 4.27 4.87
N GLU A 69 -11.60 4.56 5.76
CA GLU A 69 -11.90 4.75 7.19
C GLU A 69 -12.98 5.80 7.42
N ALA A 70 -12.85 6.96 6.76
CA ALA A 70 -13.84 8.02 6.85
C ALA A 70 -15.18 7.60 6.21
N MET A 71 -15.15 7.05 4.99
CA MET A 71 -16.35 6.67 4.26
C MET A 71 -17.14 5.55 4.95
N THR A 72 -16.47 4.52 5.47
CA THR A 72 -17.11 3.42 6.18
C THR A 72 -17.87 3.93 7.41
N LEU A 73 -17.27 4.87 8.16
CA LEU A 73 -17.96 5.48 9.28
C LEU A 73 -19.22 6.25 8.82
N GLN A 74 -19.10 7.07 7.77
CA GLN A 74 -20.21 7.90 7.29
C GLN A 74 -21.35 7.09 6.66
N THR A 75 -21.02 6.02 5.92
CA THR A 75 -22.01 5.27 5.12
C THR A 75 -22.63 4.09 5.86
N ILE A 76 -21.86 3.44 6.75
CA ILE A 76 -22.27 2.22 7.44
C ILE A 76 -22.51 2.47 8.95
N GLY A 77 -21.99 3.57 9.49
CA GLY A 77 -22.10 3.87 10.94
C GLY A 77 -21.22 3.00 11.82
N ARG A 78 -20.17 2.39 11.24
CA ARG A 78 -19.18 1.57 11.93
C ARG A 78 -17.79 2.02 11.53
N GLU A 79 -16.87 1.99 12.49
CA GLU A 79 -15.45 2.22 12.20
C GLU A 79 -14.88 1.07 11.36
N TYR A 80 -13.88 1.35 10.53
CA TYR A 80 -13.24 0.32 9.70
C TYR A 80 -12.63 -0.82 10.53
N ALA A 81 -12.10 -0.52 11.72
CA ALA A 81 -11.53 -1.48 12.65
C ALA A 81 -12.52 -2.59 13.07
N PHE A 82 -13.82 -2.28 13.14
CA PHE A 82 -14.85 -3.27 13.44
C PHE A 82 -14.79 -4.47 12.47
N PHE A 83 -14.59 -4.21 11.18
CA PHE A 83 -14.52 -5.26 10.15
C PHE A 83 -13.21 -6.04 10.24
N VAL A 84 -12.10 -5.37 10.53
CA VAL A 84 -10.79 -6.02 10.74
C VAL A 84 -10.89 -7.04 11.88
N ASP A 85 -11.52 -6.66 12.99
CA ASP A 85 -11.67 -7.53 14.15
C ASP A 85 -12.68 -8.65 13.92
N ALA A 86 -13.78 -8.38 13.22
CA ALA A 86 -14.73 -9.43 12.82
C ALA A 86 -14.06 -10.51 11.95
N CYS A 87 -13.26 -10.10 10.96
CA CYS A 87 -12.50 -11.02 10.12
C CYS A 87 -11.48 -11.84 10.92
N ARG A 88 -10.77 -11.21 11.86
CA ARG A 88 -9.82 -11.93 12.74
C ARG A 88 -10.54 -13.00 13.56
N ARG A 89 -11.69 -12.67 14.17
CA ARG A 89 -12.49 -13.65 14.93
C ARG A 89 -12.92 -14.83 14.05
N HIS A 90 -13.51 -14.56 12.89
CA HIS A 90 -13.96 -15.62 11.98
C HIS A 90 -12.83 -16.50 11.44
N ARG A 91 -11.62 -15.95 11.25
CA ARG A 91 -10.45 -16.76 10.86
C ARG A 91 -10.02 -17.71 11.97
N LEU A 92 -10.07 -17.26 13.22
CA LEU A 92 -9.68 -18.06 14.39
C LEU A 92 -10.72 -19.14 14.71
N GLU A 93 -11.99 -18.92 14.41
CA GLU A 93 -13.07 -19.91 14.59
C GLU A 93 -13.03 -21.08 13.59
N ARG A 94 -12.22 -21.00 12.53
CA ARG A 94 -12.06 -22.05 11.50
C ARG A 94 -10.77 -22.87 11.64
N LEU A 95 -9.97 -22.64 12.68
CA LEU A 95 -8.74 -23.38 13.01
C LEU A 95 -8.94 -24.16 14.31
#